data_AF-A0A432HM38-F1
#
_entry.id   AF-A0A432HM38-F1
#
_cell.length_a   1.000
_cell.length_b   1.000
_cell.length_c   1.000
_cell.angle_alpha   90.00
_cell.angle_beta   90.00
_cell.angle_gamma   90.00
#
_symmetry.space_group_name_H-M   'P 1'
#
loop_
_entity.id
_entity.type
_entity.pdbx_description
1 polymer ?
#
loop_
_entity_poly.entity_id
_entity_poly.type
_entity_poly.pdbx_seq_one_letter_code
_entity_poly.pdbx_strand_id
1 'polypeptide(L)' 'MIGHFEDALTFCRKAGYRPELAWACCDYSDMLLERIGENDRTKAVSLLDESLAISSELGMRPLVERVLSRRKVLGA' A
#
# COMPACT_ATOMS: atom_id res chain seq x y z
N MET A 1 11.41 -9.47 -3.80
CA MET A 1 12.43 -9.14 -2.78
C MET A 1 12.04 -7.78 -2.20
N ILE A 2 11.80 -7.71 -0.89
CA ILE A 2 11.16 -6.55 -0.21
C ILE A 2 11.91 -5.22 -0.45
N GLY A 3 13.23 -5.26 -0.56
CA GLY A 3 14.06 -4.05 -0.77
C GLY A 3 13.73 -3.30 -2.06
N HIS A 4 13.37 -3.99 -3.15
CA HIS A 4 13.01 -3.31 -4.41
C HIS A 4 11.72 -2.48 -4.30
N PHE A 5 10.78 -2.91 -3.44
CA PHE A 5 9.57 -2.12 -3.19
C PHE A 5 9.87 -0.89 -2.36
N GLU A 6 10.70 -0.99 -1.32
CA GLU A 6 11.09 0.17 -0.50
C GLU A 6 11.87 1.23 -1.30
N ASP A 7 12.75 0.80 -2.20
CA ASP A 7 13.47 1.69 -3.12
C ASP A 7 12.52 2.39 -4.09
N ALA A 8 11.55 1.65 -4.66
CA ALA A 8 10.54 2.21 -5.55
C ALA A 8 9.63 3.22 -4.82
N LEU A 9 9.23 2.94 -3.58
CA LEU A 9 8.45 3.84 -2.73
C LEU A 9 9.24 5.12 -2.40
N THR A 10 10.52 4.97 -2.02
CA THR A 10 11.40 6.10 -1.73
C THR A 10 11.63 6.97 -2.97
N PHE A 11 11.79 6.35 -4.13
CA PHE A 11 11.90 7.04 -5.40
C PHE A 11 10.62 7.81 -5.75
N CYS A 12 9.44 7.17 -5.68
CA CYS A 12 8.16 7.84 -5.98
C CYS A 12 7.88 8.99 -5.00
N ARG A 13 8.24 8.83 -3.73
CA ARG A 13 8.12 9.88 -2.71
C ARG A 13 9.03 11.07 -2.97
N LYS A 14 10.27 10.84 -3.47
CA LYS A 14 11.21 11.91 -3.86
C LYS A 14 10.84 12.58 -5.18
N ALA A 15 10.34 11.81 -6.13
CA ALA A 15 9.98 12.29 -7.46
C ALA A 15 8.60 12.97 -7.51
N GLY A 16 7.79 12.83 -6.46
CA GLY A 16 6.45 13.43 -6.38
C GLY A 16 5.37 12.66 -7.15
N TYR A 17 5.66 11.44 -7.60
CA TYR A 17 4.70 10.55 -8.26
C TYR A 17 3.75 9.92 -7.24
N ARG A 18 2.80 10.73 -6.76
CA ARG A 18 1.81 10.34 -5.75
C ARG A 18 0.87 9.20 -6.22
N PRO A 19 0.35 9.18 -7.47
CA PRO A 19 -0.52 8.09 -7.91
C PRO A 19 0.19 6.74 -7.94
N GLU A 20 1.42 6.71 -8.46
CA GLU A 20 2.26 5.51 -8.56
C GLU A 20 2.69 5.01 -7.18
N LEU A 21 2.97 5.93 -6.24
CA LEU A 21 3.25 5.60 -4.84
C LEU A 21 2.08 4.85 -4.20
N ALA A 22 0.84 5.31 -4.43
CA ALA A 22 -0.34 4.67 -3.88
C ALA A 22 -0.53 3.24 -4.44
N TRP A 23 -0.36 3.05 -5.75
CA TRP A 23 -0.41 1.72 -6.36
C TRP A 23 0.65 0.78 -5.80
N ALA A 24 1.91 1.24 -5.72
CA ALA A 24 3.02 0.46 -5.21
C ALA A 24 2.84 0.07 -3.73
N CYS A 25 2.31 0.96 -2.89
CA CYS A 25 1.98 0.66 -1.49
C CYS A 25 0.93 -0.45 -1.38
N CYS A 26 -0.12 -0.37 -2.19
CA CYS A 26 -1.17 -1.37 -2.20
C CYS A 26 -0.63 -2.73 -2.70
N ASP A 27 0.08 -2.78 -3.83
CA ASP A 27 0.65 -4.04 -4.33
C ASP A 27 1.66 -4.66 -3.35
N TYR A 28 2.43 -3.84 -2.65
CA TYR A 28 3.36 -4.34 -1.64
C TYR A 28 2.64 -4.91 -0.40
N SER A 29 1.55 -4.27 0.03
CA SER A 29 0.68 -4.80 1.08
C SER A 29 0.09 -6.15 0.69
N ASP A 30 -0.26 -6.33 -0.59
CA ASP A 30 -0.85 -7.56 -1.13
C ASP A 30 0.14 -8.72 -1.03
N MET A 31 1.39 -8.48 -1.41
CA MET A 31 2.46 -9.47 -1.29
C MET A 31 2.76 -9.85 0.17
N LEU A 32 2.65 -8.89 1.10
CA LEU A 32 2.84 -9.14 2.53
C LEU A 32 1.69 -9.99 3.11
N LEU A 33 0.46 -9.76 2.64
CA LEU A 33 -0.72 -10.53 3.02
C LEU A 33 -0.66 -11.97 2.54
N GLU A 34 -0.15 -12.21 1.33
CA GLU A 34 0.02 -13.57 0.79
C GLU A 34 1.07 -14.39 1.55
N ARG A 35 2.03 -13.74 2.21
CA ARG A 35 3.15 -14.41 2.90
C ARG A 35 2.89 -14.75 4.38
N ILE A 36 1.73 -14.37 4.93
CA ILE A 36 1.25 -14.57 6.32
C ILE A 36 2.36 -14.88 7.35
N GLY A 37 3.14 -13.85 7.70
CA GLY A 37 3.87 -13.78 8.96
C GLY A 37 3.27 -12.66 9.82
N GLU A 38 3.17 -12.84 11.15
CA GLU A 38 2.60 -11.80 12.04
C GLU A 38 3.30 -10.43 11.89
N ASN A 39 4.62 -10.43 11.67
CA ASN A 39 5.39 -9.22 11.43
C ASN A 39 5.05 -8.51 10.09
N ASP A 40 4.60 -9.28 9.09
CA ASP A 40 4.24 -8.76 7.77
C ASP A 40 2.84 -8.10 7.79
N ARG A 41 1.98 -8.46 8.76
CA ARG A 41 0.62 -7.90 8.92
C ARG A 41 0.64 -6.41 9.29
N THR A 42 1.41 -6.02 10.31
CA THR A 42 1.48 -4.61 10.75
C THR A 42 2.00 -3.72 9.64
N LYS A 43 3.01 -4.21 8.89
CA LYS A 43 3.58 -3.49 7.74
C LYS A 43 2.56 -3.35 6.61
N ALA A 44 1.78 -4.40 6.31
CA ALA A 44 0.71 -4.34 5.33
C ALA A 44 -0.36 -3.30 5.69
N VAL A 45 -0.77 -3.22 6.98
CA VAL A 45 -1.73 -2.21 7.45
C VAL A 45 -1.19 -0.79 7.24
N SER A 46 0.06 -0.51 7.65
CA SER A 46 0.65 0.83 7.46
C SER A 46 0.74 1.23 5.99
N LEU A 47 1.07 0.30 5.09
CA LEU A 47 1.12 0.56 3.65
C LEU A 47 -0.27 0.80 3.05
N LEU A 48 -1.28 0.07 3.51
CA LEU A 48 -2.67 0.29 3.10
C LEU A 48 -3.17 1.66 3.54
N ASP A 49 -2.87 2.11 4.76
CA ASP A 49 -3.26 3.45 5.23
C ASP A 49 -2.56 4.56 4.44
N GLU A 50 -1.27 4.40 4.12
CA GLU A 50 -0.55 5.35 3.26
C GLU A 50 -1.16 5.40 1.84
N SER A 51 -1.46 4.24 1.27
CA SER A 51 -2.16 4.13 -0.02
C SER A 51 -3.54 4.80 0.02
N LEU A 52 -4.28 4.64 1.12
CA LEU A 52 -5.62 5.20 1.30
C LEU A 52 -5.57 6.73 1.37
N ALA A 53 -4.63 7.28 2.13
CA ALA A 53 -4.45 8.73 2.27
C ALA A 53 -4.18 9.37 0.90
N ILE A 54 -3.21 8.83 0.15
CA ILE A 54 -2.82 9.37 -1.15
C ILE A 54 -3.95 9.21 -2.18
N SER A 55 -4.59 8.04 -2.24
CA SER A 55 -5.69 7.81 -3.19
C SER A 55 -6.93 8.63 -2.88
N SER A 56 -7.21 8.90 -1.60
CA SER A 56 -8.31 9.78 -1.19
C SER A 56 -8.02 11.24 -1.55
N GLU A 57 -6.78 11.71 -1.34
CA GLU A 57 -6.34 13.05 -1.78
C GLU A 57 -6.43 13.23 -3.31
N LEU A 58 -6.11 12.18 -4.07
CA LEU A 58 -6.13 12.21 -5.53
C LEU A 58 -7.50 11.86 -6.15
N GLY A 59 -8.48 11.43 -5.34
CA GLY A 59 -9.80 11.00 -5.83
C GLY A 59 -9.78 9.67 -6.61
N MET A 60 -8.79 8.80 -6.38
CA MET A 60 -8.59 7.53 -7.08
C MET A 60 -9.53 6.42 -6.57
N ARG A 61 -10.82 6.52 -6.93
CA ARG A 61 -11.89 5.59 -6.50
C ARG A 61 -11.55 4.09 -6.60
N PRO A 62 -10.97 3.57 -7.70
CA PRO A 62 -10.66 2.14 -7.80
C PRO A 62 -9.64 1.65 -6.77
N LEU A 63 -8.68 2.53 -6.41
CA LEU A 63 -7.66 2.18 -5.43
C LEU A 63 -8.22 2.19 -4.02
N VAL A 64 -9.06 3.18 -3.70
CA VAL A 64 -9.74 3.30 -2.41
C VAL A 64 -10.59 2.05 -2.12
N GLU A 65 -11.39 1.59 -3.08
CA GLU A 65 -12.20 0.38 -2.92
C GLU A 65 -11.35 -0.88 -2.72
N ARG A 66 -10.21 -0.97 -3.43
CA ARG A 66 -9.27 -2.09 -3.28
C ARG A 66 -8.66 -2.11 -1.88
N VAL A 67 -8.20 -0.96 -1.39
CA VAL A 67 -7.60 -0.82 -0.05
C VAL A 67 -8.61 -1.14 1.07
N LEU A 68 -9.83 -0.63 0.98
CA LEU A 68 -10.89 -0.92 1.94
C LEU A 68 -11.24 -2.41 1.99
N SER A 69 -11.32 -3.06 0.82
CA SER A 69 -11.56 -4.50 0.74
C SER A 69 -10.47 -5.30 1.47
N ARG A 70 -9.20 -4.90 1.32
CA ARG A 70 -8.07 -5.57 1.97
C ARG A 70 -7.97 -5.30 3.46
N ARG A 71 -8.30 -4.09 3.93
CA ARG A 71 -8.43 -3.81 5.38
C ARG A 71 -9.49 -4.69 6.03
N LYS A 72 -10.61 -4.93 5.35
CA LYS A 72 -11.65 -5.85 5.84
C LYS A 72 -11.16 -7.29 5.99
N VAL A 73 -10.30 -7.78 5.09
CA VAL A 73 -9.66 -9.10 5.21
C VAL A 73 -8.69 -9.16 6.40
N LEU A 74 -8.02 -8.06 6.68
CA LEU A 74 -7.10 -7.92 7.81
C LEU A 74 -7.79 -7.81 9.19
N GLY A 75 -9.10 -7.55 9.24
CA GLY A 75 -9.84 -7.37 10.48
C GLY A 75 -9.44 -6.10 11.26
N ALA A 76 -8.84 -5.12 10.57
CA ALA A 76 -8.35 -3.86 11.12
C ALA A 76 -9.31 -2.69 10.88
#